data_AF-A0A3D5SYL9-F1
#
_entry.id   AF-A0A3D5SYL9-F1
#
_cell.length_a   1.000
_cell.length_b   1.000
_cell.length_c   1.000
_cell.angle_alpha   90.00
_cell.angle_beta   90.00
_cell.angle_gamma   90.00
#
_symmetry.space_group_name_H-M   'P 1'
#
loop_
_entity.id
_entity.type
_entity.pdbx_description
1 polymer ?
#
loop_
_entity_poly.entity_id
_entity_poly.type
_entity_poly.pdbx_seq_one_letter_code
_entity_poly.pdbx_strand_id
1 'polypeptide(L)'
;MALNLWWNAQHCWTNILFNIYNRHAGAGFSWSRPPLYALELVYLLSPPALWLIARRRSELARRAPDVALRALAFLVAVPLALFAVLSLVKTIGLHWLLSFIPFVFLLAARVAGPRGLRATARFCAAFAVLHVAAIAAVATLPIETWRATRWYDGIVMTVKADELLARLEPYEKDYVFATDGYSPSVTLGFDAKRYFIVFGEASSHARHDDILTDFRALEGRNILVLRKSPPEERLYAPYFAQVETRRFELYGATFYLVLGRSFRYAPYRDQVLAKVRDAYYRIPSWLPAGRCYFCERYFAGEGCRR
;
A
#
# COMPACT_ATOMS: atom_id res chain seq x y z
N MET A 1 14.51 18.04 11.11
CA MET A 1 14.24 18.22 9.66
C MET A 1 15.52 18.06 8.82
N ALA A 2 16.62 18.73 9.15
CA ALA A 2 17.90 18.62 8.41
C ALA A 2 18.43 17.19 8.25
N LEU A 3 18.36 16.36 9.31
CA LEU A 3 18.77 14.95 9.24
C LEU A 3 17.99 14.14 8.19
N ASN A 4 16.68 14.38 8.07
CA ASN A 4 15.84 13.68 7.10
C ASN A 4 16.21 14.10 5.66
N LEU A 5 16.45 15.39 5.44
CA LEU A 5 16.87 15.92 4.13
C LEU A 5 18.26 15.39 3.73
N TRP A 6 19.22 15.42 4.66
CA TRP A 6 20.56 14.86 4.42
C TRP A 6 20.47 13.36 4.11
N TRP A 7 19.74 12.60 4.92
CA TRP A 7 19.56 11.17 4.69
C TRP A 7 18.93 10.92 3.31
N ASN A 8 17.90 11.70 2.94
CA ASN A 8 17.25 11.53 1.66
C ASN A 8 18.17 11.86 0.48
N ALA A 9 18.96 12.92 0.59
CA ALA A 9 19.97 13.27 -0.41
C ALA A 9 21.00 12.16 -0.63
N GLN A 10 21.30 11.35 0.39
CA GLN A 10 22.23 10.22 0.30
C GLN A 10 21.56 8.87 -0.06
N HIS A 11 20.24 8.84 -0.22
CA HIS A 11 19.47 7.62 -0.49
C HIS A 11 18.46 7.85 -1.63
N CYS A 12 18.97 8.26 -2.79
CA CYS A 12 18.20 8.45 -4.02
C CYS A 12 17.02 9.44 -3.92
N TRP A 13 16.99 10.33 -2.92
CA TRP A 13 15.81 11.16 -2.64
C TRP A 13 14.51 10.34 -2.49
N THR A 14 14.59 9.11 -1.95
CA THR A 14 13.45 8.16 -1.92
C THR A 14 12.18 8.72 -1.29
N ASN A 15 12.24 9.60 -0.29
CA ASN A 15 11.05 10.13 0.37
C ASN A 15 10.38 11.18 -0.52
N ILE A 16 11.18 12.02 -1.17
CA ILE A 16 10.67 13.03 -2.11
C ILE A 16 10.17 12.35 -3.39
N LEU A 17 10.98 11.51 -4.02
CA LEU A 17 10.60 10.79 -5.24
C LEU A 17 9.35 9.95 -4.99
N PHE A 18 9.30 9.17 -3.90
CA PHE A 18 8.15 8.33 -3.63
C PHE A 18 6.88 9.15 -3.30
N ASN A 19 6.95 10.07 -2.35
CA ASN A 19 5.76 10.76 -1.85
C ASN A 19 5.27 11.90 -2.74
N ILE A 20 6.13 12.55 -3.53
CA ILE A 20 5.76 13.71 -4.35
C ILE A 20 5.58 13.30 -5.82
N TYR A 21 6.48 12.48 -6.37
CA TYR A 21 6.47 12.15 -7.80
C TYR A 21 5.78 10.81 -8.09
N ASN A 22 6.35 9.72 -7.58
CA ASN A 22 6.01 8.36 -8.00
C ASN A 22 4.58 7.95 -7.60
N ARG A 23 4.09 8.40 -6.44
CA ARG A 23 2.72 8.11 -5.98
C ARG A 23 1.65 8.98 -6.64
N HIS A 24 2.08 10.01 -7.39
CA HIS A 24 1.19 11.01 -8.00
C HIS A 24 1.16 10.97 -9.54
N ALA A 25 1.91 10.09 -10.20
CA ALA A 25 1.99 10.01 -11.67
C ALA A 25 0.65 9.80 -12.41
N GLY A 26 -0.42 9.37 -11.74
CA GLY A 26 -1.79 9.29 -12.27
C GLY A 26 -2.83 10.12 -11.51
N ALA A 27 -2.38 11.12 -10.75
CA ALA A 27 -3.26 12.02 -10.01
C ALA A 27 -3.91 13.03 -10.96
N GLY A 28 -5.24 13.11 -10.93
CA GLY A 28 -6.00 14.06 -11.74
C GLY A 28 -7.25 14.48 -11.01
N PHE A 29 -7.81 15.62 -11.40
CA PHE A 29 -9.02 16.16 -10.81
C PHE A 29 -10.22 15.18 -10.96
N SER A 30 -11.00 14.96 -9.91
CA SER A 30 -12.24 14.18 -9.97
C SER A 30 -13.31 14.69 -9.00
N TRP A 31 -14.53 14.83 -9.52
CA TRP A 31 -15.71 15.20 -8.74
C TRP A 31 -16.33 14.04 -7.95
N SER A 32 -15.97 12.78 -8.24
CA SER A 32 -16.54 11.62 -7.53
C SER A 32 -15.92 11.37 -6.15
N ARG A 33 -14.73 11.92 -5.89
CA ARG A 33 -13.95 11.67 -4.67
C ARG A 33 -14.35 12.54 -3.47
N PRO A 34 -14.67 13.83 -3.61
CA PRO A 34 -15.15 14.63 -2.48
C PRO A 34 -16.45 14.11 -1.84
N PRO A 35 -17.46 13.64 -2.60
CA PRO A 35 -18.63 13.00 -2.00
C PRO A 35 -18.29 11.72 -1.22
N LEU A 36 -17.36 10.91 -1.74
CA LEU A 36 -16.86 9.72 -1.04
C LEU A 36 -16.17 10.10 0.28
N TYR A 37 -15.34 11.13 0.27
CA TYR A 37 -14.70 11.67 1.48
C TYR A 37 -15.75 12.14 2.51
N ALA A 38 -16.79 12.85 2.08
CA ALA A 38 -17.88 13.27 2.97
C ALA A 38 -18.63 12.06 3.56
N LEU A 39 -18.88 11.02 2.75
CA LEU A 39 -19.50 9.78 3.21
C LEU A 39 -18.64 9.06 4.25
N GLU A 40 -17.33 8.96 4.02
CA GLU A 40 -16.37 8.39 4.98
C GLU A 40 -16.39 9.15 6.31
N LEU A 41 -16.42 10.49 6.28
CA LEU A 41 -16.54 11.29 7.49
C LEU A 41 -17.84 11.02 8.25
N VAL A 42 -18.97 10.98 7.55
CA VAL A 42 -20.27 10.70 8.18
C VAL A 42 -20.28 9.32 8.84
N TYR A 43 -19.72 8.33 8.15
CA TYR A 43 -19.60 6.97 8.64
C TYR A 43 -18.67 6.88 9.87
N LEU A 44 -17.47 7.47 9.80
CA LEU A 44 -16.48 7.41 10.88
C LEU A 44 -16.86 8.23 12.12
N LEU A 45 -17.44 9.41 11.92
CA LEU A 45 -17.83 10.29 13.02
C LEU A 45 -19.05 9.79 13.76
N SER A 46 -19.81 8.86 13.17
CA SER A 46 -21.12 8.40 13.60
C SER A 46 -22.17 9.53 13.63
N PRO A 47 -23.42 9.26 13.18
CA PRO A 47 -24.48 10.27 13.20
C PRO A 47 -24.70 10.96 14.57
N PRO A 48 -24.62 10.27 15.73
CA PRO A 48 -24.81 10.92 17.02
C PRO A 48 -23.73 11.93 17.40
N ALA A 49 -22.45 11.67 17.10
CA ALA A 49 -21.40 12.62 17.44
C ALA A 49 -21.48 13.87 16.56
N LEU A 50 -21.77 13.70 15.26
CA LEU A 50 -22.05 14.81 14.34
C LEU A 50 -23.24 15.64 14.79
N TRP A 51 -24.35 14.99 15.14
CA TRP A 51 -25.54 15.66 15.63
C TRP A 51 -25.29 16.42 16.93
N LEU A 52 -24.51 15.83 17.85
CA LEU A 52 -24.16 16.46 19.12
C LEU A 52 -23.32 17.73 18.90
N ILE A 53 -22.29 17.66 18.06
CA ILE A 53 -21.45 18.81 17.72
C ILE A 53 -22.28 19.90 17.03
N ALA A 54 -23.12 19.51 16.06
CA ALA A 54 -23.98 20.45 15.34
C ALA A 54 -24.97 21.16 16.27
N ARG A 55 -25.60 20.42 17.19
CA ARG A 55 -26.56 20.96 18.16
C ARG A 55 -25.90 21.85 19.21
N ARG A 56 -24.65 21.57 19.58
CA ARG A 56 -23.88 22.29 20.62
C ARG A 56 -22.87 23.30 20.06
N ARG A 57 -22.94 23.62 18.76
CA ARG A 57 -22.02 24.54 18.08
C ARG A 57 -21.90 25.92 18.74
N SER A 58 -23.01 26.47 19.27
CA SER A 58 -23.01 27.76 19.98
C SER A 58 -22.31 27.67 21.33
N GLU A 59 -22.37 26.52 22.00
CA GLU A 59 -21.66 26.27 23.25
C GLU A 59 -20.16 26.10 23.03
N LEU A 60 -19.77 25.41 21.95
CA LEU A 60 -18.37 25.35 21.50
C LEU A 60 -17.84 26.74 21.18
N ALA A 61 -18.60 27.56 20.45
CA ALA A 61 -18.21 28.93 20.11
C ALA A 61 -18.05 29.81 21.35
N ARG A 62 -18.94 29.70 22.35
CA ARG A 62 -18.80 30.44 23.62
C ARG A 62 -17.55 30.04 24.41
N ARG A 63 -17.13 28.79 24.31
CA ARG A 63 -15.91 28.28 24.96
C ARG A 63 -14.66 28.44 24.10
N ALA A 64 -14.74 29.13 22.96
CA ALA A 64 -13.60 29.39 22.09
C ALA A 64 -12.39 30.08 22.78
N PRO A 65 -12.53 30.88 23.85
CA PRO A 65 -11.36 31.41 24.55
C PRO A 65 -10.49 30.34 25.23
N ASP A 66 -11.03 29.14 25.51
CA ASP A 66 -10.28 28.01 26.08
C ASP A 66 -9.21 27.53 25.08
N VAL A 67 -7.93 27.71 25.47
CA VAL A 67 -6.76 27.33 24.68
C VAL A 67 -6.76 25.85 24.35
N ALA A 68 -7.15 24.97 25.29
CA ALA A 68 -7.18 23.53 25.06
C ALA A 68 -8.28 23.15 24.07
N LEU A 69 -9.44 23.79 24.15
CA LEU A 69 -10.53 23.56 23.19
C LEU A 69 -10.14 24.03 21.78
N ARG A 70 -9.49 25.19 21.67
CA ARG A 70 -8.94 25.71 20.41
C ARG A 70 -7.90 24.78 19.80
N ALA A 71 -6.96 24.28 20.61
CA ALA A 71 -5.95 23.34 20.15
C ALA A 71 -6.61 22.06 19.59
N LEU A 72 -7.58 21.48 20.31
CA LEU A 72 -8.35 20.32 19.84
C LEU A 72 -9.12 20.61 18.56
N ALA A 73 -9.80 21.76 18.47
CA ALA A 73 -10.52 22.17 17.27
C ALA A 73 -9.57 22.32 16.07
N PHE A 74 -8.37 22.86 16.28
CA PHE A 74 -7.35 22.99 15.24
C PHE A 74 -6.82 21.63 14.76
N LEU A 75 -6.54 20.71 15.69
CA LEU A 75 -6.11 19.34 15.40
C LEU A 75 -7.14 18.54 14.60
N VAL A 76 -8.41 18.93 14.65
CA VAL A 76 -9.49 18.33 13.84
C VAL A 76 -9.67 19.10 12.54
N ALA A 77 -9.93 20.40 12.62
CA ALA A 77 -10.39 21.19 11.47
C ALA A 77 -9.33 21.30 10.38
N VAL A 78 -8.06 21.49 10.75
CA VAL A 78 -7.00 21.69 9.74
C VAL A 78 -6.73 20.42 8.94
N PRO A 79 -6.48 19.24 9.55
CA PRO A 79 -6.27 18.02 8.77
C PRO A 79 -7.49 17.64 7.92
N LEU A 80 -8.71 17.76 8.47
CA LEU A 80 -9.92 17.46 7.70
C LEU A 80 -10.13 18.42 6.53
N ALA A 81 -9.91 19.73 6.72
CA ALA A 81 -10.00 20.70 5.63
C ALA A 81 -8.95 20.42 4.53
N LEU A 82 -7.71 20.11 4.93
CA LEU A 82 -6.65 19.74 3.99
C LEU A 82 -7.01 18.46 3.22
N PHE A 83 -7.57 17.44 3.88
CA PHE A 83 -8.04 16.23 3.21
C PHE A 83 -9.24 16.48 2.31
N ALA A 84 -10.14 17.39 2.67
CA ALA A 84 -11.25 17.80 1.81
C ALA A 84 -10.73 18.41 0.50
N VAL A 85 -9.73 19.31 0.56
CA VAL A 85 -9.08 19.87 -0.64
C VAL A 85 -8.35 18.78 -1.43
N LEU A 86 -7.59 17.92 -0.75
CA LEU A 86 -6.84 16.83 -1.39
C LEU A 86 -7.77 15.80 -2.04
N SER A 87 -9.00 15.64 -1.53
CA SER A 87 -9.99 14.71 -2.07
C SER A 87 -10.32 14.98 -3.54
N LEU A 88 -10.18 16.22 -3.99
CA LEU A 88 -10.36 16.60 -5.41
C LEU A 88 -9.38 15.86 -6.33
N VAL A 89 -8.22 15.45 -5.81
CA VAL A 89 -7.11 14.90 -6.60
C VAL A 89 -6.81 13.44 -6.23
N LYS A 90 -7.12 13.01 -5.00
CA LYS A 90 -6.81 11.67 -4.49
C LYS A 90 -7.92 11.13 -3.60
N THR A 91 -8.08 9.80 -3.59
CA THR A 91 -8.88 9.13 -2.57
C THR A 91 -8.15 9.19 -1.23
N ILE A 92 -8.84 9.60 -0.18
CA ILE A 92 -8.26 9.68 1.16
C ILE A 92 -8.36 8.32 1.81
N GLY A 93 -7.25 7.78 2.29
CA GLY A 93 -7.25 6.50 2.97
C GLY A 93 -7.88 6.61 4.36
N LEU A 94 -8.73 5.65 4.72
CA LEU A 94 -9.42 5.61 6.02
C LEU A 94 -8.47 5.77 7.22
N HIS A 95 -7.27 5.18 7.15
CA HIS A 95 -6.24 5.25 8.20
C HIS A 95 -5.78 6.68 8.53
N TRP A 96 -5.78 7.58 7.53
CA TRP A 96 -5.48 9.00 7.77
C TRP A 96 -6.58 9.63 8.61
N LEU A 97 -7.85 9.39 8.25
CA LEU A 97 -8.98 9.93 8.99
C LEU A 97 -9.00 9.38 10.41
N LEU A 98 -8.80 8.07 10.57
CA LEU A 98 -8.78 7.40 11.88
C LEU A 98 -7.74 7.98 12.86
N SER A 99 -6.69 8.63 12.36
CA SER A 99 -5.71 9.32 13.22
C SER A 99 -6.27 10.62 13.84
N PHE A 100 -7.30 11.22 13.24
CA PHE A 100 -7.89 12.50 13.68
C PHE A 100 -9.29 12.37 14.29
N ILE A 101 -10.03 11.31 13.95
CA ILE A 101 -11.37 11.04 14.48
C ILE A 101 -11.42 11.01 16.03
N PRO A 102 -10.45 10.43 16.76
CA PRO A 102 -10.46 10.46 18.22
C PRO A 102 -10.56 11.89 18.81
N PHE A 103 -9.91 12.88 18.19
CA PHE A 103 -9.98 14.28 18.65
C PHE A 103 -11.38 14.89 18.46
N VAL A 104 -12.15 14.40 17.49
CA VAL A 104 -13.54 14.83 17.29
C VAL A 104 -14.43 14.33 18.43
N PHE A 105 -14.22 13.09 18.88
CA PHE A 105 -14.91 12.55 20.05
C PHE A 105 -14.51 13.27 21.34
N LEU A 106 -13.23 13.65 21.49
CA LEU A 106 -12.78 14.48 22.60
C LEU A 106 -13.45 15.86 22.57
N LEU A 107 -13.55 16.49 21.40
CA LEU A 107 -14.25 17.77 21.22
C LEU A 107 -15.74 17.65 21.57
N ALA A 108 -16.40 16.60 21.07
CA ALA A 108 -17.80 16.31 21.39
C ALA A 108 -18.01 16.11 22.89
N ALA A 109 -17.10 15.40 23.57
CA ALA A 109 -17.20 15.11 24.99
C ALA A 109 -17.18 16.37 25.87
N ARG A 110 -16.51 17.45 25.42
CA ARG A 110 -16.47 18.74 26.16
C ARG A 110 -17.83 19.43 26.27
N VAL A 111 -18.79 19.11 25.39
CA VAL A 111 -20.11 19.77 25.30
C VAL A 111 -21.29 18.81 25.39
N ALA A 112 -21.04 17.50 25.43
CA ALA A 112 -22.05 16.46 25.38
C ALA A 112 -22.98 16.41 26.61
N GLY A 113 -22.44 16.76 27.78
CA GLY A 113 -23.05 16.44 29.08
C GLY A 113 -23.23 14.92 29.31
N PRO A 114 -23.61 14.48 30.53
CA PRO A 114 -23.67 13.06 30.86
C PRO A 114 -24.69 12.25 30.04
N ARG A 115 -25.76 12.88 29.57
CA ARG A 115 -26.78 12.21 28.72
C ARG A 115 -26.30 12.03 27.29
N GLY A 116 -25.69 13.06 26.69
CA GLY A 116 -25.14 13.00 25.33
C GLY A 116 -23.98 12.02 25.22
N LEU A 117 -23.10 11.97 26.23
CA LEU A 117 -22.03 10.98 26.32
C LEU A 117 -22.58 9.55 26.35
N ARG A 118 -23.55 9.28 27.23
CA ARG A 118 -24.16 7.94 27.34
C ARG A 118 -24.85 7.51 26.03
N ALA A 119 -25.58 8.42 25.38
CA ALA A 119 -26.21 8.13 24.10
C ALA A 119 -25.18 7.82 23.00
N THR A 120 -24.13 8.64 22.90
CA THR A 120 -23.05 8.44 21.92
C THR A 120 -22.31 7.13 22.18
N ALA A 121 -21.95 6.84 23.42
CA ALA A 121 -21.26 5.62 23.81
C ALA A 121 -22.10 4.36 23.50
N ARG A 122 -23.41 4.37 23.80
CA ARG A 122 -24.31 3.25 23.46
C ARG A 122 -24.39 3.03 21.96
N PHE A 123 -24.48 4.11 21.17
CA PHE A 123 -24.48 3.99 19.71
C PHE A 123 -23.16 3.40 19.22
N CYS A 124 -22.01 3.94 19.65
CA CYS A 124 -20.70 3.42 19.24
C CYS A 124 -20.51 1.95 19.64
N ALA A 125 -20.98 1.54 20.82
CA ALA A 125 -20.94 0.15 21.26
C ALA A 125 -21.81 -0.75 20.37
N ALA A 126 -23.06 -0.36 20.11
CA ALA A 126 -23.95 -1.11 19.22
C ALA A 126 -23.40 -1.19 17.78
N PHE A 127 -22.86 -0.07 17.28
CA PHE A 127 -22.22 0.00 15.98
C PHE A 127 -20.99 -0.90 15.91
N ALA A 128 -20.13 -0.91 16.93
CA ALA A 128 -18.98 -1.81 17.00
C ALA A 128 -19.41 -3.29 17.03
N VAL A 129 -20.41 -3.64 17.84
CA VAL A 129 -20.97 -5.01 17.87
C VAL A 129 -21.50 -5.42 16.49
N LEU A 130 -22.22 -4.53 15.79
CA LEU A 130 -22.70 -4.80 14.44
C LEU A 130 -21.55 -5.06 13.45
N HIS A 131 -20.46 -4.30 13.53
CA HIS A 131 -19.27 -4.52 12.69
C HIS A 131 -18.59 -5.84 12.99
N VAL A 132 -18.42 -6.16 14.28
CA VAL A 132 -17.85 -7.46 14.69
C VAL A 132 -18.73 -8.61 14.21
N ALA A 133 -20.04 -8.50 14.35
CA ALA A 133 -20.98 -9.51 13.85
C ALA A 133 -20.91 -9.66 12.33
N ALA A 134 -20.83 -8.56 11.58
CA ALA A 134 -20.69 -8.58 10.12
C ALA A 134 -19.35 -9.22 9.69
N ILE A 135 -18.24 -8.86 10.34
CA ILE A 135 -16.92 -9.44 10.08
C ILE A 135 -16.92 -10.93 10.41
N ALA A 136 -17.49 -11.33 11.56
CA ALA A 136 -17.59 -12.73 11.95
C ALA A 136 -18.44 -13.54 10.95
N ALA A 137 -19.58 -13.00 10.52
CA ALA A 137 -20.41 -13.62 9.50
C ALA A 137 -19.61 -13.82 8.19
N VAL A 138 -18.94 -12.78 7.69
CA VAL A 138 -18.09 -12.85 6.50
C VAL A 138 -16.96 -13.85 6.65
N ALA A 139 -16.30 -13.90 7.81
CA ALA A 139 -15.19 -14.81 8.09
C ALA A 139 -15.61 -16.28 8.15
N THR A 140 -16.89 -16.57 8.43
CA THR A 140 -17.44 -17.94 8.42
C THR A 140 -17.93 -18.41 7.05
N LEU A 141 -18.03 -17.51 6.06
CA LEU A 141 -18.45 -17.89 4.72
C LEU A 141 -17.34 -18.70 4.02
N PRO A 142 -17.69 -19.74 3.24
CA PRO A 142 -16.73 -20.44 2.39
C PRO A 142 -16.04 -19.46 1.45
N ILE A 143 -14.74 -19.65 1.21
CA ILE A 143 -13.95 -18.74 0.37
C ILE A 143 -14.55 -18.64 -1.04
N GLU A 144 -15.10 -19.73 -1.55
CA GLU A 144 -15.75 -19.89 -2.85
C GLU A 144 -16.96 -18.96 -3.04
N THR A 145 -17.56 -18.46 -1.95
CA THR A 145 -18.62 -17.43 -2.00
C THR A 145 -18.16 -16.21 -2.80
N TRP A 146 -16.85 -15.93 -2.81
CA TRP A 146 -16.25 -14.78 -3.46
C TRP A 146 -15.76 -15.05 -4.89
N ARG A 147 -16.02 -16.24 -5.45
CA ARG A 147 -15.45 -16.70 -6.74
C ARG A 147 -15.75 -15.80 -7.94
N ALA A 148 -16.93 -15.16 -7.95
CA ALA A 148 -17.32 -14.25 -9.03
C ALA A 148 -16.65 -12.86 -8.93
N THR A 149 -15.93 -12.57 -7.85
CA THR A 149 -15.28 -11.26 -7.65
C THR A 149 -13.91 -11.22 -8.31
N ARG A 150 -13.51 -10.05 -8.79
CA ARG A 150 -12.17 -9.83 -9.39
C ARG A 150 -10.99 -10.01 -8.43
N TRP A 151 -11.24 -10.15 -7.14
CA TRP A 151 -10.22 -10.24 -6.09
C TRP A 151 -10.04 -11.66 -5.56
N TYR A 152 -10.81 -12.61 -6.09
CA TYR A 152 -10.89 -13.98 -5.57
C TYR A 152 -9.51 -14.66 -5.49
N ASP A 153 -8.72 -14.52 -6.54
CA ASP A 153 -7.33 -15.00 -6.63
C ASP A 153 -6.45 -14.46 -5.49
N GLY A 154 -6.60 -13.18 -5.14
CA GLY A 154 -5.92 -12.54 -4.03
C GLY A 154 -6.41 -13.06 -2.67
N ILE A 155 -7.72 -13.26 -2.51
CA ILE A 155 -8.29 -13.82 -1.28
C ILE A 155 -7.75 -15.25 -1.07
N VAL A 156 -7.78 -16.10 -2.10
CA VAL A 156 -7.23 -17.46 -2.04
C VAL A 156 -5.75 -17.43 -1.72
N MET A 157 -4.96 -16.58 -2.38
CA MET A 157 -3.53 -16.45 -2.11
C MET A 157 -3.23 -16.05 -0.66
N THR A 158 -4.00 -15.12 -0.08
CA THR A 158 -3.75 -14.63 1.29
C THR A 158 -4.30 -15.56 2.36
N VAL A 159 -5.50 -16.12 2.17
CA VAL A 159 -6.17 -16.96 3.19
C VAL A 159 -5.64 -18.39 3.16
N LYS A 160 -5.23 -18.89 1.99
CA LYS A 160 -4.73 -20.25 1.78
C LYS A 160 -3.25 -20.24 1.40
N ALA A 161 -2.49 -19.31 1.99
CA ALA A 161 -1.06 -19.16 1.74
C ALA A 161 -0.29 -20.46 2.01
N ASP A 162 -0.56 -21.15 3.12
CA ASP A 162 0.12 -22.41 3.47
C ASP A 162 -0.06 -23.48 2.40
N GLU A 163 -1.29 -23.71 1.93
CA GLU A 163 -1.58 -24.69 0.87
C GLU A 163 -0.96 -24.28 -0.47
N LEU A 164 -0.88 -22.98 -0.76
CA LEU A 164 -0.20 -22.45 -1.94
C LEU A 164 1.32 -22.64 -1.84
N LEU A 165 1.91 -22.36 -0.68
CA LEU A 165 3.34 -22.53 -0.41
C LEU A 165 3.76 -24.01 -0.47
N ALA A 166 2.90 -24.92 -0.01
CA ALA A 166 3.10 -26.37 -0.19
C ALA A 166 3.24 -26.77 -1.67
N ARG A 167 2.59 -26.05 -2.60
CA ARG A 167 2.80 -26.26 -4.05
C ARG A 167 4.15 -25.75 -4.55
N LEU A 168 4.81 -24.88 -3.79
CA LEU A 168 6.13 -24.33 -4.12
C LEU A 168 7.28 -25.10 -3.45
N GLU A 169 7.02 -25.87 -2.40
CA GLU A 169 8.01 -26.71 -1.69
C GLU A 169 8.99 -27.47 -2.61
N PRO A 170 8.56 -28.08 -3.74
CA PRO A 170 9.47 -28.80 -4.63
C PRO A 170 10.58 -27.93 -5.26
N TYR A 171 10.43 -26.60 -5.27
CA TYR A 171 11.34 -25.67 -5.94
C TYR A 171 12.25 -24.92 -4.96
N GLU A 172 12.08 -25.09 -3.65
CA GLU A 172 12.72 -24.21 -2.66
C GLU A 172 14.24 -24.24 -2.65
N LYS A 173 14.83 -25.41 -2.95
CA LYS A 173 16.28 -25.61 -2.95
C LYS A 173 16.95 -24.97 -4.16
N ASP A 174 16.27 -25.00 -5.31
CA ASP A 174 16.90 -24.68 -6.59
C ASP A 174 16.52 -23.29 -7.12
N TYR A 175 15.42 -22.69 -6.62
CA TYR A 175 14.87 -21.44 -7.12
C TYR A 175 14.83 -20.34 -6.06
N VAL A 176 15.21 -19.13 -6.49
CA VAL A 176 14.85 -17.90 -5.79
C VAL A 176 13.37 -17.62 -6.06
N PHE A 177 12.61 -17.33 -5.01
CA PHE A 177 11.18 -17.08 -5.16
C PHE A 177 10.90 -15.61 -5.40
N ALA A 178 10.02 -15.36 -6.34
CA ALA A 178 9.61 -14.04 -6.77
C ALA A 178 8.11 -14.00 -7.02
N THR A 179 7.57 -12.79 -7.00
CA THR A 179 6.23 -12.51 -7.53
C THR A 179 6.29 -11.30 -8.46
N ASP A 180 5.22 -11.01 -9.18
CA ASP A 180 5.12 -9.85 -10.08
C ASP A 180 4.68 -8.55 -9.37
N GLY A 181 4.64 -8.53 -8.03
CA GLY A 181 4.25 -7.34 -7.28
C GLY A 181 4.66 -7.35 -5.81
N TYR A 182 4.71 -6.16 -5.22
CA TYR A 182 5.18 -6.02 -3.84
C TYR A 182 4.31 -6.75 -2.80
N SER A 183 2.99 -6.56 -2.87
CA SER A 183 2.04 -7.14 -1.92
C SER A 183 2.15 -8.67 -1.83
N PRO A 184 2.07 -9.43 -2.94
CA PRO A 184 2.22 -10.88 -2.87
C PRO A 184 3.62 -11.32 -2.38
N SER A 185 4.69 -10.62 -2.76
CA SER A 185 6.04 -10.92 -2.24
C SER A 185 6.12 -10.79 -0.72
N VAL A 186 5.60 -9.71 -0.13
CA VAL A 186 5.71 -9.52 1.33
C VAL A 186 4.77 -10.43 2.12
N THR A 187 3.56 -10.71 1.61
CA THR A 187 2.61 -11.59 2.32
C THR A 187 3.10 -13.03 2.29
N LEU A 188 3.45 -13.54 1.11
CA LEU A 188 3.93 -14.92 0.99
C LEU A 188 5.29 -15.10 1.66
N GLY A 189 6.17 -14.09 1.60
CA GLY A 189 7.43 -14.14 2.31
C GLY A 189 7.27 -14.16 3.83
N PHE A 190 6.28 -13.46 4.36
CA PHE A 190 5.94 -13.50 5.78
C PHE A 190 5.44 -14.89 6.20
N ASP A 191 4.53 -15.50 5.43
CA ASP A 191 3.97 -16.82 5.76
C ASP A 191 5.02 -17.93 5.61
N ALA A 192 5.78 -17.89 4.52
CA ALA A 192 6.83 -18.87 4.23
C ALA A 192 8.11 -18.68 5.07
N LYS A 193 8.20 -17.61 5.89
CA LYS A 193 9.40 -17.22 6.66
C LYS A 193 10.67 -17.15 5.80
N ARG A 194 10.52 -16.74 4.54
CA ARG A 194 11.60 -16.63 3.55
C ARG A 194 11.39 -15.40 2.69
N TYR A 195 12.47 -14.87 2.12
CA TYR A 195 12.36 -13.72 1.26
C TYR A 195 11.78 -14.08 -0.12
N PHE A 196 10.85 -13.26 -0.61
CA PHE A 196 10.36 -13.28 -1.99
C PHE A 196 10.74 -11.95 -2.64
N ILE A 197 11.49 -11.99 -3.73
CA ILE A 197 11.87 -10.79 -4.49
C ILE A 197 10.68 -10.29 -5.33
N VAL A 198 10.75 -9.07 -5.85
CA VAL A 198 9.82 -8.59 -6.87
C VAL A 198 10.48 -8.68 -8.24
N PHE A 199 9.91 -9.48 -9.15
CA PHE A 199 10.40 -9.62 -10.52
C PHE A 199 9.62 -8.72 -11.48
N GLY A 200 10.32 -8.04 -12.38
CA GLY A 200 9.78 -7.11 -13.36
C GLY A 200 9.74 -5.65 -12.87
N GLU A 201 9.09 -4.80 -13.66
CA GLU A 201 9.03 -3.34 -13.40
C GLU A 201 8.20 -3.02 -12.15
N ALA A 202 7.12 -3.78 -11.91
CA ALA A 202 6.15 -3.60 -10.83
C ALA A 202 5.70 -2.13 -10.64
N SER A 203 5.10 -1.82 -9.48
CA SER A 203 4.65 -0.46 -9.16
C SER A 203 5.67 0.31 -8.33
N SER A 204 5.39 1.58 -8.06
CA SER A 204 6.15 2.39 -7.11
C SER A 204 6.20 1.77 -5.71
N HIS A 205 5.20 0.96 -5.32
CA HIS A 205 5.18 0.26 -4.04
C HIS A 205 6.27 -0.82 -3.92
N ALA A 206 6.75 -1.36 -5.04
CA ALA A 206 7.80 -2.38 -5.06
C ALA A 206 9.21 -1.82 -4.85
N ARG A 207 9.39 -0.49 -4.87
CA ARG A 207 10.73 0.12 -4.79
C ARG A 207 11.44 -0.15 -3.46
N HIS A 208 10.73 -0.60 -2.43
CA HIS A 208 11.36 -1.08 -1.20
C HIS A 208 12.18 -2.37 -1.42
N ASP A 209 11.73 -3.27 -2.29
CA ASP A 209 12.45 -4.49 -2.65
C ASP A 209 13.81 -4.18 -3.27
N ASP A 210 13.92 -3.09 -4.03
CA ASP A 210 15.19 -2.68 -4.64
C ASP A 210 16.29 -2.38 -3.62
N ILE A 211 15.96 -2.09 -2.36
CA ILE A 211 16.98 -1.89 -1.32
C ILE A 211 17.64 -3.24 -1.00
N LEU A 212 16.83 -4.30 -0.93
CA LEU A 212 17.19 -5.62 -0.43
C LEU A 212 17.69 -6.55 -1.54
N THR A 213 17.08 -6.49 -2.72
CA THR A 213 17.39 -7.37 -3.84
C THR A 213 18.55 -6.81 -4.67
N ASP A 214 19.61 -7.61 -4.83
CA ASP A 214 20.70 -7.38 -5.78
C ASP A 214 20.60 -8.38 -6.95
N PHE A 215 20.04 -7.93 -8.08
CA PHE A 215 19.90 -8.78 -9.27
C PHE A 215 21.24 -9.23 -9.88
N ARG A 216 22.36 -8.56 -9.58
CA ARG A 216 23.70 -8.99 -10.05
C ARG A 216 24.08 -10.32 -9.41
N ALA A 217 23.74 -10.49 -8.14
CA ALA A 217 24.00 -11.72 -7.38
C ALA A 217 23.07 -12.88 -7.80
N LEU A 218 22.10 -12.63 -8.68
CA LEU A 218 21.19 -13.64 -9.20
C LEU A 218 21.60 -14.18 -10.58
N GLU A 219 22.69 -13.67 -11.18
CA GLU A 219 23.22 -14.17 -12.45
C GLU A 219 23.40 -15.70 -12.41
N GLY A 220 22.89 -16.38 -13.43
CA GLY A 220 22.95 -17.84 -13.55
C GLY A 220 22.05 -18.62 -12.58
N ARG A 221 21.39 -17.97 -11.62
CA ARG A 221 20.45 -18.64 -10.69
C ARG A 221 19.11 -18.91 -11.36
N ASN A 222 18.35 -19.86 -10.81
CA ASN A 222 16.97 -20.07 -11.22
C ASN A 222 16.03 -19.16 -10.40
N ILE A 223 15.00 -18.62 -11.04
CA ILE A 223 13.99 -17.77 -10.41
C ILE A 223 12.61 -18.31 -10.74
N LEU A 224 11.82 -18.57 -9.69
CA LEU A 224 10.41 -18.94 -9.80
C LEU A 224 9.59 -17.67 -9.58
N VAL A 225 8.79 -17.30 -10.58
CA VAL A 225 7.85 -16.17 -10.47
C VAL A 225 6.43 -16.71 -10.35
N LEU A 226 5.83 -16.54 -9.17
CA LEU A 226 4.42 -16.87 -8.93
C LEU A 226 3.53 -15.72 -9.39
N ARG A 227 2.46 -16.05 -10.13
CA ARG A 227 1.49 -15.09 -10.64
C ARG A 227 0.05 -15.55 -10.44
N LYS A 228 -0.85 -14.57 -10.41
CA LYS A 228 -2.31 -14.78 -10.40
C LYS A 228 -2.95 -14.64 -11.77
N SER A 229 -2.23 -14.08 -12.74
CA SER A 229 -2.66 -13.92 -14.13
C SER A 229 -1.78 -14.74 -15.08
N PRO A 230 -2.30 -15.17 -16.24
CA PRO A 230 -1.51 -15.86 -17.25
C PRO A 230 -0.23 -15.11 -17.60
N PRO A 231 0.94 -15.77 -17.67
CA PRO A 231 2.18 -15.12 -18.04
C PRO A 231 2.28 -14.86 -19.54
N GLU A 232 2.84 -13.71 -19.90
CA GLU A 232 3.23 -13.40 -21.27
C GLU A 232 4.71 -13.77 -21.45
N GLU A 233 5.00 -14.68 -22.37
CA GLU A 233 6.35 -15.23 -22.59
C GLU A 233 7.41 -14.15 -22.81
N ARG A 234 7.08 -13.10 -23.57
CA ARG A 234 7.96 -11.95 -23.87
C ARG A 234 8.48 -11.23 -22.62
N LEU A 235 7.79 -11.34 -21.48
CA LEU A 235 8.21 -10.71 -20.22
C LEU A 235 9.25 -11.53 -19.45
N TYR A 236 9.56 -12.75 -19.89
CA TYR A 236 10.47 -13.67 -19.21
C TYR A 236 11.55 -14.22 -20.13
N ALA A 237 11.20 -14.61 -21.35
CA ALA A 237 12.11 -15.28 -22.29
C ALA A 237 13.46 -14.56 -22.52
N PRO A 238 13.54 -13.22 -22.59
CA PRO A 238 14.83 -12.54 -22.75
C PRO A 238 15.79 -12.69 -21.57
N TYR A 239 15.27 -13.01 -20.38
CA TYR A 239 15.99 -12.93 -19.11
C TYR A 239 16.39 -14.29 -18.54
N PHE A 240 16.10 -15.38 -19.23
CA PHE A 240 16.44 -16.74 -18.80
C PHE A 240 16.99 -17.55 -19.97
N ALA A 241 17.80 -18.56 -19.68
CA ALA A 241 18.23 -19.51 -20.71
C ALA A 241 17.08 -20.45 -21.14
N GLN A 242 16.21 -20.80 -20.18
CA GLN A 242 15.02 -21.59 -20.43
C GLN A 242 13.88 -21.06 -19.56
N VAL A 243 12.67 -21.00 -20.12
CA VAL A 243 11.45 -20.67 -19.40
C VAL A 243 10.48 -21.82 -19.54
N GLU A 244 9.98 -22.32 -18.41
CA GLU A 244 8.88 -23.28 -18.36
C GLU A 244 7.72 -22.64 -17.60
N THR A 245 6.51 -22.70 -18.17
CA THR A 245 5.30 -22.23 -17.48
C THR A 245 4.50 -23.42 -17.00
N ARG A 246 4.16 -23.42 -15.71
CA ARG A 246 3.18 -24.36 -15.13
C ARG A 246 1.99 -23.59 -14.60
N ARG A 247 0.86 -24.28 -14.48
CA ARG A 247 -0.32 -23.77 -13.79
C ARG A 247 -0.84 -24.81 -12.82
N PHE A 248 -1.46 -24.34 -11.75
CA PHE A 248 -2.22 -25.19 -10.85
C PHE A 248 -3.44 -24.44 -10.37
N GLU A 249 -4.43 -25.20 -9.90
CA GLU A 249 -5.63 -24.65 -9.29
C GLU A 249 -5.63 -24.93 -7.79
N LEU A 250 -6.16 -23.95 -7.05
CA LEU A 250 -6.34 -24.00 -5.61
C LEU A 250 -7.68 -23.31 -5.30
N TYR A 251 -8.64 -24.06 -4.74
CA TYR A 251 -10.03 -23.60 -4.52
C TYR A 251 -10.69 -22.98 -5.79
N GLY A 252 -10.32 -23.43 -6.99
CA GLY A 252 -10.83 -22.89 -8.26
C GLY A 252 -10.22 -21.54 -8.68
N ALA A 253 -9.26 -20.99 -7.93
CA ALA A 253 -8.38 -19.94 -8.42
C ALA A 253 -7.19 -20.56 -9.16
N THR A 254 -6.87 -20.03 -10.34
CA THR A 254 -5.72 -20.50 -11.14
C THR A 254 -4.49 -19.66 -10.83
N PHE A 255 -3.40 -20.32 -10.47
CA PHE A 255 -2.09 -19.70 -10.29
C PHE A 255 -1.12 -20.20 -11.35
N TYR A 256 -0.16 -19.36 -11.69
CA TYR A 256 0.84 -19.64 -12.72
C TYR A 256 2.23 -19.56 -12.11
N LEU A 257 3.08 -20.52 -12.46
CA LEU A 257 4.49 -20.57 -12.11
C LEU A 257 5.30 -20.35 -13.37
N VAL A 258 6.11 -19.30 -13.38
CA VAL A 258 7.16 -19.13 -14.40
C VAL A 258 8.46 -19.63 -13.80
N LEU A 259 8.95 -20.76 -14.30
CA LEU A 259 10.20 -21.38 -13.90
C LEU A 259 11.29 -20.91 -14.87
N GLY A 260 11.98 -19.83 -14.51
CA GLY A 260 13.11 -19.31 -15.28
C GLY A 260 14.41 -19.96 -14.82
N ARG A 261 15.14 -20.58 -15.74
CA ARG A 261 16.45 -21.21 -15.47
C ARG A 261 17.59 -20.37 -16.01
N SER A 262 18.68 -20.30 -15.25
CA SER A 262 19.88 -19.52 -15.57
C SER A 262 19.54 -18.07 -15.95
N PHE A 263 19.15 -17.28 -14.95
CA PHE A 263 18.83 -15.86 -15.09
C PHE A 263 19.99 -15.08 -15.73
N ARG A 264 19.64 -14.18 -16.65
CA ARG A 264 20.55 -13.30 -17.38
C ARG A 264 20.36 -11.87 -16.90
N TYR A 265 21.28 -11.41 -16.06
CA TYR A 265 21.27 -10.08 -15.46
C TYR A 265 21.44 -8.98 -16.50
N ALA A 266 22.36 -9.11 -17.45
CA ALA A 266 22.63 -8.03 -18.42
C ALA A 266 21.37 -7.55 -19.19
N PRO A 267 20.59 -8.42 -19.87
CA PRO A 267 19.36 -7.98 -20.53
C PRO A 267 18.30 -7.48 -19.55
N TYR A 268 18.25 -8.04 -18.33
CA TYR A 268 17.30 -7.58 -17.32
C TYR A 268 17.64 -6.18 -16.79
N ARG A 269 18.93 -5.88 -16.60
CA ARG A 269 19.41 -4.54 -16.25
C ARG A 269 18.98 -3.53 -17.30
N ASP A 270 19.23 -3.83 -18.56
CA ASP A 270 19.04 -2.89 -19.67
C ASP A 270 17.57 -2.65 -20.02
N GLN A 271 16.70 -3.65 -19.80
CA GLN A 271 15.30 -3.57 -20.21
C GLN A 271 14.33 -3.33 -19.06
N VAL A 272 14.62 -3.86 -17.87
CA VAL A 272 13.73 -3.76 -16.70
C VAL A 272 14.27 -2.74 -15.71
N LEU A 273 15.51 -2.89 -15.25
CA LEU A 273 16.07 -1.97 -14.24
C LEU A 273 16.27 -0.56 -14.79
N ALA A 274 16.54 -0.41 -16.09
CA ALA A 274 16.65 0.90 -16.74
C ALA A 274 15.29 1.62 -16.77
N LYS A 275 14.20 0.91 -17.08
CA LYS A 275 12.85 1.49 -17.00
C LYS A 275 12.46 1.83 -15.57
N VAL A 276 12.82 0.98 -14.61
CA VAL A 276 12.66 1.27 -13.18
C VAL A 276 13.41 2.53 -12.77
N ARG A 277 14.68 2.68 -13.21
CA ARG A 277 15.48 3.88 -12.99
C ARG A 277 14.73 5.10 -13.52
N ASP A 278 14.30 5.03 -14.77
CA ASP A 278 13.70 6.14 -15.50
C ASP A 278 12.36 6.56 -14.91
N ALA A 279 11.56 5.58 -14.45
CA ALA A 279 10.26 5.82 -13.85
C ALA A 279 10.33 6.30 -12.40
N TYR A 280 11.27 5.79 -11.59
CA TYR A 280 11.18 5.91 -10.13
C TYR A 280 12.39 6.54 -9.45
N TYR A 281 13.56 6.56 -10.09
CA TYR A 281 14.82 7.02 -9.50
C TYR A 281 15.42 8.24 -10.20
N ARG A 282 14.76 8.79 -11.21
CA ARG A 282 15.19 10.02 -11.88
C ARG A 282 15.03 11.25 -10.99
N ILE A 283 16.13 11.63 -10.33
CA ILE A 283 16.25 12.78 -9.42
C ILE A 283 16.18 14.08 -10.25
N PRO A 284 15.23 14.98 -9.96
CA PRO A 284 15.16 16.31 -10.59
C PRO A 284 16.47 17.10 -10.46
N SER A 285 16.83 17.83 -11.52
CA SER A 285 18.08 18.60 -11.60
C SER A 285 18.24 19.70 -10.54
N TRP A 286 17.14 20.18 -9.97
CA TRP A 286 17.13 21.20 -8.92
C TRP A 286 17.42 20.64 -7.51
N LEU A 287 17.39 19.31 -7.33
CA LEU A 287 17.78 18.69 -6.07
C LEU A 287 19.28 18.41 -6.06
N PRO A 288 20.01 18.70 -4.95
CA PRO A 288 21.41 18.35 -4.88
C PRO A 288 21.57 16.84 -4.93
N ALA A 289 22.44 16.35 -5.82
CA ALA A 289 22.64 14.91 -5.92
C ALA A 289 23.69 14.46 -4.91
N GLY A 290 23.27 13.62 -3.97
CA GLY A 290 24.16 12.76 -3.19
C GLY A 290 24.15 11.35 -3.76
N ARG A 291 24.32 10.38 -2.87
CA ARG A 291 24.39 8.96 -3.21
C ARG A 291 23.02 8.37 -3.57
N CYS A 292 23.06 7.30 -4.36
CA CYS A 292 21.87 6.54 -4.70
C CYS A 292 22.19 5.05 -4.81
N TYR A 293 21.71 4.27 -3.84
CA TYR A 293 21.96 2.81 -3.79
C TYR A 293 21.56 2.09 -5.08
N PHE A 294 20.46 2.49 -5.73
CA PHE A 294 19.97 1.83 -6.94
C PHE A 294 20.89 2.08 -8.13
N CYS A 295 21.21 3.35 -8.42
CA CYS A 295 22.10 3.70 -9.52
C CYS A 295 23.55 3.30 -9.27
N GLU A 296 24.06 3.41 -8.04
CA GLU A 296 25.41 2.92 -7.71
C GLU A 296 25.51 1.41 -7.91
N ARG A 297 24.44 0.66 -7.60
CA ARG A 297 24.41 -0.80 -7.76
C ARG A 297 24.35 -1.23 -9.23
N TYR A 298 23.48 -0.61 -10.02
CA TYR A 298 23.14 -1.12 -11.35
C TYR A 298 23.68 -0.29 -12.52
N PHE A 299 23.97 1.00 -12.31
CA PHE A 299 24.30 1.97 -13.36
C PHE A 299 25.49 2.85 -12.97
N ALA A 300 26.52 2.25 -12.36
CA ALA A 300 27.71 2.96 -11.94
C ALA A 300 28.33 3.70 -13.14
N GLY A 301 28.43 5.03 -13.04
CA GLY A 301 28.92 5.91 -14.11
C GLY A 301 27.85 6.70 -14.86
N GLU A 302 26.61 6.22 -14.96
CA GLU A 302 25.50 6.94 -15.65
C GLU A 302 24.69 7.82 -14.68
N GLY A 303 24.61 7.43 -13.41
CA GLY A 303 23.90 8.17 -12.38
C GLY A 303 22.37 8.19 -12.54
N CYS A 304 21.69 8.84 -11.60
CA CYS A 304 20.22 8.91 -11.51
C CYS A 304 19.67 10.33 -11.78
N ARG A 305 20.46 11.23 -12.37
CA ARG A 305 20.01 12.61 -12.62
C ARG A 305 19.06 12.67 -13.82
N ARG A 306 18.05 13.53 -13.73
CA ARG A 306 17.19 13.88 -14.88
C ARG A 306 17.94 14.66 -15.93
#